data_AF-A0A093Z484-F1
#
_entry.id   AF-A0A093Z484-F1
#
_cell.length_a   1.000
_cell.length_b   1.000
_cell.length_c   1.000
_cell.angle_alpha   90.00
_cell.angle_beta   90.00
_cell.angle_gamma   90.00
#
_symmetry.space_group_name_H-M   'P 1'
#
loop_
_entity.id
_entity.type
_entity.pdbx_description
1 polymer ?
#
loop_
_entity_poly.entity_id
_entity_poly.type
_entity_poly.pdbx_seq_one_letter_code
_entity_poly.pdbx_strand_id
1 'polypeptide(L)'
;MFWSKVFGVAALAVTVAAQEQYYIDPSSVLIATREVWCNDQRSTCPLLCTQYPGGSMTTAVNDCDAKTLTYDCTCANGLSPNMTEYSLTIPFHVCIEWGQQCVAGCGGVNTCQAACTEQHPCGAQDPSRVNTTSSTTTSGAA
;
A
#
# COMPACT_ATOMS: atom_id res chain seq x y z
N MET A 1 37.91 13.33 -39.25
CA MET A 1 36.46 13.63 -39.31
C MET A 1 35.76 12.31 -39.59
N PHE A 2 35.07 11.60 -38.71
CA PHE A 2 34.58 11.83 -37.35
C PHE A 2 34.56 10.48 -36.60
N TRP A 3 34.99 10.50 -35.35
CA TRP A 3 35.00 9.34 -34.44
C TRP A 3 33.66 9.33 -33.69
N SER A 4 32.75 8.44 -34.06
CA SER A 4 31.43 8.37 -33.41
C SER A 4 31.54 7.61 -32.09
N LYS A 5 31.65 8.37 -31.00
CA LYS A 5 31.45 7.90 -29.63
C LYS A 5 29.96 7.66 -29.42
N VAL A 6 29.55 6.40 -29.32
CA VAL A 6 28.20 6.03 -28.88
C VAL A 6 28.15 6.23 -27.37
N PHE A 7 27.42 7.25 -26.93
CA PHE A 7 27.04 7.44 -25.53
C PHE A 7 26.04 6.35 -25.15
N GLY A 8 26.46 5.40 -24.33
CA GLY A 8 25.58 4.37 -23.77
C GLY A 8 24.57 5.02 -22.81
N VAL A 9 23.29 4.92 -23.16
CA VAL A 9 22.17 5.29 -22.30
C VAL A 9 22.13 4.32 -21.12
N ALA A 10 22.44 4.81 -19.93
CA ALA A 10 22.22 4.06 -18.69
C ALA A 10 20.71 3.94 -18.46
N ALA A 11 20.14 2.76 -18.76
CA ALA A 11 18.77 2.43 -18.42
C ALA A 11 18.69 2.27 -16.89
N LEU A 12 18.08 3.25 -16.21
CA LEU A 12 17.67 3.12 -14.82
C LEU A 12 16.54 2.07 -14.77
N ALA A 13 16.89 0.85 -14.34
CA ALA A 13 15.90 -0.17 -14.04
C ALA A 13 15.09 0.29 -12.83
N VAL A 14 13.85 0.74 -13.06
CA VAL A 14 12.89 0.98 -11.98
C VAL A 14 12.49 -0.39 -11.46
N THR A 15 13.04 -0.79 -10.32
CA THR A 15 12.59 -1.98 -9.60
C THR A 15 11.19 -1.70 -9.07
N VAL A 16 10.17 -2.21 -9.76
CA VAL A 16 8.81 -2.26 -9.22
C VAL A 16 8.87 -3.18 -8.01
N ALA A 17 8.74 -2.63 -6.81
CA ALA A 17 8.51 -3.43 -5.62
C ALA A 17 7.20 -4.18 -5.84
N ALA A 18 7.28 -5.50 -5.99
CA ALA A 18 6.10 -6.35 -6.08
C ALA A 18 5.33 -6.17 -4.77
N GLN A 19 4.13 -5.59 -4.84
CA GLN A 19 3.28 -5.44 -3.68
C GLN A 19 2.74 -6.83 -3.35
N GLU A 20 3.29 -7.46 -2.30
CA GLU A 20 2.84 -8.77 -1.87
C GLU A 20 1.38 -8.69 -1.44
N GLN A 21 0.51 -9.37 -2.18
CA GLN A 21 -0.87 -9.59 -1.74
C GLN A 21 -0.85 -10.67 -0.66
N TYR A 22 -0.82 -10.22 0.59
CA TYR A 22 -0.96 -11.09 1.75
C TYR A 22 -2.34 -11.73 1.79
N TYR A 23 -2.40 -12.98 2.23
CA TYR A 23 -3.63 -13.72 2.43
C TYR A 23 -3.69 -14.21 3.88
N ILE A 24 -4.85 -14.03 4.49
CA ILE A 24 -5.22 -14.62 5.78
C ILE A 24 -6.53 -15.37 5.63
N ASP A 25 -6.77 -16.36 6.47
CA ASP A 25 -8.11 -16.93 6.62
C ASP A 25 -9.02 -15.89 7.31
N PRO A 26 -10.07 -15.35 6.66
CA PRO A 26 -10.95 -14.38 7.29
C PRO A 26 -11.58 -14.91 8.58
N SER A 27 -11.81 -16.21 8.70
CA SER A 27 -12.40 -16.83 9.88
C SER A 27 -11.44 -16.88 11.09
N SER A 28 -10.13 -16.73 10.86
CA SER A 28 -9.13 -16.57 11.94
C SER A 28 -9.32 -15.27 12.73
N VAL A 29 -10.03 -14.28 12.14
CA VAL A 29 -10.30 -12.98 12.74
C VAL A 29 -11.77 -12.86 13.12
N LEU A 30 -12.02 -12.29 14.30
CA LEU A 30 -13.38 -11.99 14.76
C LEU A 30 -14.14 -11.12 13.75
N ILE A 31 -15.41 -11.44 13.51
CA ILE A 31 -16.24 -10.71 12.54
C ILE A 31 -16.33 -9.21 12.87
N ALA A 32 -16.43 -8.85 14.16
CA ALA A 32 -16.48 -7.47 14.60
C ALA A 32 -15.22 -6.68 14.20
N THR A 33 -14.04 -7.31 14.27
CA THR A 33 -12.78 -6.69 13.82
C THR A 33 -12.79 -6.47 12.31
N ARG A 34 -13.29 -7.44 11.55
CA ARG A 34 -13.39 -7.33 10.08
C ARG A 34 -14.42 -6.30 9.63
N GLU A 35 -15.49 -6.11 10.39
CA GLU A 35 -16.45 -5.03 10.17
C GLU A 35 -15.80 -3.65 10.38
N VAL A 36 -14.95 -3.50 11.40
CA VAL A 36 -14.16 -2.27 11.60
C VAL A 36 -13.24 -2.03 10.40
N TRP A 37 -12.51 -3.04 9.93
CA TRP A 37 -11.64 -2.91 8.76
C TRP A 37 -12.41 -2.51 7.50
N CYS A 38 -13.62 -3.05 7.32
CA CYS A 38 -14.49 -2.63 6.23
C CYS A 38 -14.97 -1.18 6.35
N ASN A 39 -15.25 -0.71 7.58
CA ASN A 39 -15.60 0.69 7.79
C ASN A 39 -14.42 1.63 7.51
N ASP A 40 -13.21 1.23 7.88
CA ASP A 40 -11.98 1.97 7.58
C ASP A 40 -11.78 2.05 6.06
N GLN A 41 -11.85 0.93 5.35
CA GLN A 41 -11.79 0.86 3.88
C GLN A 41 -12.81 1.80 3.22
N ARG A 42 -14.07 1.74 3.66
CA ARG A 42 -15.15 2.56 3.08
C ARG A 42 -14.97 4.04 3.35
N SER A 43 -14.36 4.41 4.47
CA SER A 43 -14.05 5.79 4.82
C SER A 43 -12.83 6.31 4.07
N THR A 44 -11.85 5.43 3.81
CA THR A 44 -10.61 5.73 3.10
C THR A 44 -10.82 5.88 1.59
N CYS A 45 -11.66 5.05 0.97
CA CYS A 45 -11.92 5.07 -0.48
C CYS A 45 -12.25 6.47 -1.05
N PRO A 46 -13.25 7.23 -0.53
CA PRO A 46 -13.55 8.57 -1.04
C PRO A 46 -12.40 9.58 -0.82
N LEU A 47 -11.61 9.43 0.25
CA LEU A 47 -10.43 10.26 0.49
C LEU A 47 -9.36 9.98 -0.58
N LEU A 48 -9.08 8.71 -0.86
CA LEU A 48 -8.14 8.32 -1.91
C LEU A 48 -8.58 8.83 -3.28
N CYS A 49 -9.87 8.77 -3.59
CA CYS A 49 -10.39 9.30 -4.84
C CYS A 49 -10.10 10.80 -5.04
N THR A 50 -10.01 11.60 -3.97
CA THR A 50 -9.64 13.03 -4.09
C THR A 50 -8.16 13.26 -4.40
N GLN A 51 -7.30 12.28 -4.14
CA GLN A 51 -5.86 12.38 -4.37
C GLN A 51 -5.47 12.22 -5.85
N TYR A 52 -6.39 11.76 -6.70
CA TYR A 52 -6.16 11.57 -8.13
C TYR A 52 -6.59 12.80 -8.96
N PRO A 53 -5.96 13.05 -10.13
CA PRO A 53 -6.35 14.14 -11.01
C PRO A 53 -7.81 13.98 -11.48
N GLY A 54 -8.62 15.02 -11.33
CA GLY A 54 -10.06 14.96 -11.63
C GLY A 54 -10.86 14.11 -10.63
N GLY A 55 -10.26 13.82 -9.48
CA GLY A 55 -10.84 13.11 -8.36
C GLY A 55 -11.91 13.91 -7.60
N SER A 56 -12.79 13.19 -6.90
CA SER A 56 -13.83 13.74 -6.04
C SER A 56 -14.03 12.80 -4.85
N MET A 57 -14.69 13.28 -3.79
CA MET A 57 -15.17 12.41 -2.69
C MET A 57 -16.28 11.45 -3.15
N THR A 58 -16.72 11.54 -4.41
CA THR A 58 -17.74 10.65 -4.97
C THR A 58 -17.09 9.36 -5.47
N THR A 59 -17.59 8.24 -4.98
CA THR A 59 -17.23 6.89 -5.42
C THR A 59 -18.35 6.31 -6.29
N ALA A 60 -17.98 5.61 -7.35
CA ALA A 60 -18.90 4.80 -8.14
C ALA A 60 -19.19 3.46 -7.44
N VAL A 61 -18.16 2.86 -6.84
CA VAL A 61 -18.25 1.63 -6.04
C VAL A 61 -17.41 1.82 -4.78
N ASN A 62 -17.97 1.44 -3.63
CA ASN A 62 -17.28 1.50 -2.34
C ASN A 62 -17.81 0.39 -1.42
N ASP A 63 -17.55 -0.84 -1.82
CA ASP A 63 -18.07 -2.03 -1.18
C ASP A 63 -16.98 -2.75 -0.39
N CYS A 64 -17.42 -3.43 0.67
CA CYS A 64 -16.57 -4.29 1.47
C CYS A 64 -17.41 -5.39 2.11
N ASP A 65 -16.97 -6.64 1.97
CA ASP A 65 -17.55 -7.81 2.61
C ASP A 65 -16.63 -8.31 3.73
N ALA A 66 -17.05 -8.14 4.97
CA ALA A 66 -16.30 -8.57 6.15
C ALA A 66 -16.16 -10.09 6.25
N LYS A 67 -17.02 -10.88 5.58
CA LYS A 67 -16.95 -12.35 5.64
C LYS A 67 -15.78 -12.89 4.83
N THR A 68 -15.55 -12.32 3.66
CA THR A 68 -14.54 -12.75 2.68
C THR A 68 -13.33 -11.83 2.63
N LEU A 69 -13.41 -10.65 3.27
CA LEU A 69 -12.44 -9.56 3.13
C LEU A 69 -12.27 -9.07 1.69
N THR A 70 -13.30 -9.26 0.85
CA THR A 70 -13.32 -8.68 -0.49
C THR A 70 -13.75 -7.23 -0.43
N TYR A 71 -13.09 -6.37 -1.20
CA TYR A 71 -13.38 -4.95 -1.27
C TYR A 71 -13.40 -4.47 -2.72
N ASP A 72 -14.12 -3.38 -2.96
CA ASP A 72 -14.11 -2.65 -4.23
C ASP A 72 -14.13 -1.15 -3.92
N CYS A 73 -13.20 -0.42 -4.51
CA CYS A 73 -13.13 1.02 -4.44
C CYS A 73 -12.91 1.54 -5.86
N THR A 74 -13.99 2.01 -6.47
CA THR A 74 -13.97 2.64 -7.79
C THR A 74 -14.46 4.07 -7.65
N CYS A 75 -13.63 5.04 -8.06
CA CYS A 75 -13.95 6.46 -8.01
C CYS A 75 -14.97 6.84 -9.11
N ALA A 76 -15.68 7.95 -8.95
CA ALA A 76 -16.69 8.40 -9.92
C ALA A 76 -16.14 8.69 -11.33
N ASN A 77 -14.83 8.96 -11.44
CA ASN A 77 -14.12 9.13 -12.71
C ASN A 77 -13.68 7.80 -13.35
N GLY A 78 -14.04 6.65 -12.77
CA GLY A 78 -13.69 5.31 -13.26
C GLY A 78 -12.28 4.86 -12.89
N LEU A 79 -11.54 5.63 -12.10
CA LEU A 79 -10.24 5.22 -11.57
C LEU A 79 -10.41 4.32 -10.35
N SER A 80 -9.60 3.27 -10.23
CA SER A 80 -9.50 2.44 -9.03
C SER A 80 -8.12 2.70 -8.39
N PRO A 81 -8.06 3.33 -7.19
CA PRO A 81 -6.81 3.49 -6.48
C PRO A 81 -6.23 2.12 -6.09
N ASN A 82 -4.91 2.03 -6.04
CA ASN A 82 -4.26 0.81 -5.58
C ASN A 82 -4.27 0.74 -4.04
N MET A 83 -5.21 -0.01 -3.47
CA MET A 83 -5.45 -0.06 -2.02
C MET A 83 -4.28 -0.65 -1.21
N THR A 84 -3.35 -1.38 -1.83
CA THR A 84 -2.15 -1.93 -1.17
C THR A 84 -1.12 -0.87 -0.80
N GLU A 85 -1.15 0.30 -1.45
CA GLU A 85 -0.22 1.41 -1.17
C GLU A 85 -0.64 2.26 0.05
N TYR A 86 -1.87 2.09 0.52
CA TYR A 86 -2.48 2.98 1.50
C TYR A 86 -2.74 2.26 2.82
N SER A 87 -2.61 3.00 3.92
CA SER A 87 -3.01 2.55 5.25
C SER A 87 -4.53 2.63 5.41
N LEU A 88 -5.07 1.97 6.44
CA LEU A 88 -6.52 1.92 6.73
C LEU A 88 -7.35 1.35 5.58
N THR A 89 -6.76 0.41 4.85
CA THR A 89 -7.38 -0.36 3.78
C THR A 89 -7.42 -1.83 4.14
N ILE A 90 -8.29 -2.61 3.51
CA ILE A 90 -8.33 -4.07 3.73
C ILE A 90 -6.95 -4.72 3.52
N PRO A 91 -6.20 -4.45 2.44
CA PRO A 91 -4.86 -5.01 2.28
C PRO A 91 -3.90 -4.65 3.42
N PHE A 92 -3.98 -3.43 3.94
CA PHE A 92 -3.16 -3.01 5.09
C PHE A 92 -3.50 -3.83 6.34
N HIS A 93 -4.79 -3.96 6.67
CA HIS A 93 -5.22 -4.74 7.83
C HIS A 93 -4.87 -6.23 7.68
N VAL A 94 -5.05 -6.79 6.49
CA VAL A 94 -4.68 -8.18 6.16
C VAL A 94 -3.18 -8.40 6.33
N CYS A 95 -2.35 -7.46 5.87
CA CYS A 95 -0.91 -7.55 6.05
C CYS A 95 -0.52 -7.54 7.54
N ILE A 96 -1.10 -6.61 8.33
CA ILE A 96 -0.79 -6.51 9.76
C ILE A 96 -1.16 -7.81 10.48
N GLU A 97 -2.36 -8.32 10.22
CA GLU A 97 -2.85 -9.58 10.79
C GLU A 97 -1.97 -10.77 10.35
N TRP A 98 -1.61 -10.85 9.07
CA TRP A 98 -0.67 -11.85 8.58
C TRP A 98 0.66 -11.80 9.33
N GLY A 99 1.20 -10.60 9.56
CA GLY A 99 2.43 -10.39 10.32
C GLY A 99 2.30 -10.90 11.76
N GLN A 100 1.16 -10.65 12.43
CA GLN A 100 0.89 -11.18 13.76
C GLN A 100 0.85 -12.71 13.76
N GLN A 101 0.18 -13.32 12.77
CA GLN A 101 0.10 -14.78 12.64
C GLN A 101 1.46 -15.41 12.33
N CYS A 102 2.28 -14.76 11.49
CA CYS A 102 3.64 -15.16 11.17
C CYS A 102 4.52 -15.16 12.43
N VAL A 103 4.50 -14.06 13.19
CA VAL A 103 5.25 -13.92 14.46
C VAL A 103 4.81 -14.95 15.50
N ALA A 104 3.49 -15.22 15.60
CA ALA A 104 2.95 -16.23 16.50
C ALA A 104 3.39 -17.65 16.11
N GLY A 105 3.46 -17.94 14.79
CA GLY A 105 3.94 -19.21 14.25
C GLY A 105 5.45 -19.45 14.45
N CYS A 106 6.24 -18.39 14.70
CA CYS A 106 7.68 -18.49 14.90
C CYS A 106 8.10 -19.14 16.24
N GLY A 107 7.17 -19.39 17.17
CA GLY A 107 7.48 -20.07 18.44
C GLY A 107 8.54 -19.39 19.31
N GLY A 108 8.70 -18.07 19.20
CA GLY A 108 9.69 -17.28 19.94
C GLY A 108 11.08 -17.20 19.30
N VAL A 109 11.25 -17.68 18.07
CA VAL A 109 12.52 -17.53 17.34
C VAL A 109 12.65 -16.09 16.81
N ASN A 110 13.50 -15.29 17.46
CA ASN A 110 13.67 -13.86 17.16
C ASN A 110 13.99 -13.57 15.68
N THR A 111 14.80 -14.40 15.01
CA THR A 111 15.15 -14.20 13.59
C THR A 111 13.96 -14.42 12.66
N CYS A 112 13.07 -15.36 13.00
CA CYS A 112 11.83 -15.60 12.28
C CYS A 112 10.86 -14.43 12.49
N GLN A 113 10.73 -13.95 13.73
CA GLN A 113 9.86 -12.80 14.04
C GLN A 113 10.33 -11.53 13.33
N ALA A 114 11.64 -11.29 13.31
CA ALA A 114 12.23 -10.18 12.56
C ALA A 114 11.96 -10.31 11.05
N ALA A 115 12.09 -11.52 10.48
CA ALA A 115 11.77 -11.73 9.07
C ALA A 115 10.30 -11.40 8.75
N CYS A 116 9.34 -11.80 9.60
CA CYS A 116 7.92 -11.50 9.43
C CYS A 116 7.60 -9.99 9.40
N THR A 117 8.40 -9.14 10.07
CA THR A 117 8.11 -7.70 10.16
C THR A 117 9.01 -6.83 9.30
N GLU A 118 10.29 -7.22 9.14
CA GLU A 118 11.29 -6.43 8.41
C GLU A 118 11.24 -6.69 6.90
N GLN A 119 10.92 -7.92 6.48
CA GLN A 119 10.82 -8.28 5.06
C GLN A 119 9.42 -8.02 4.49
N HIS A 120 8.42 -7.89 5.36
CA HIS A 120 7.01 -7.73 5.01
C HIS A 120 6.38 -6.49 5.67
N PRO A 121 6.89 -5.28 5.38
CA PRO A 121 6.34 -4.05 5.94
C PRO A 121 4.95 -3.74 5.37
N CYS A 122 3.98 -3.58 6.28
CA CYS A 122 2.60 -3.32 5.92
C CYS A 122 2.33 -1.83 5.71
N GLY A 123 2.01 -1.45 4.47
CA GLY A 123 1.50 -0.13 4.11
C GLY A 123 2.54 0.99 3.98
N ALA A 124 2.32 1.82 2.94
CA ALA A 124 3.04 3.05 2.60
C ALA A 124 4.57 2.91 2.48
N GLN A 125 5.04 1.99 1.63
CA GLN A 125 6.46 1.93 1.29
C GLN A 125 6.90 3.05 0.35
N ASP A 126 6.07 3.53 -0.59
CA ASP A 126 6.30 4.78 -1.33
C ASP A 126 5.10 5.13 -2.24
N PRO A 127 3.99 5.72 -1.75
CA PRO A 127 2.93 6.14 -2.65
C PRO A 127 3.46 7.28 -3.52
N SER A 128 3.47 7.08 -4.85
CA SER A 128 4.04 8.02 -5.82
C SER A 128 3.59 9.46 -5.53
N ARG A 129 4.52 10.28 -5.06
CA ARG A 129 4.27 11.69 -4.73
C ARG A 129 4.18 12.46 -6.05
N VAL A 130 2.96 12.78 -6.48
CA VAL A 130 2.74 13.65 -7.67
C VAL A 130 3.18 15.11 -7.45
N ASN A 131 3.56 15.50 -6.23
CA ASN A 131 4.10 16.81 -5.93
C ASN A 131 5.47 16.70 -5.26
N THR A 132 6.52 16.62 -6.07
CA THR A 132 7.91 16.84 -5.61
C THR A 132 8.05 18.29 -5.18
N THR A 133 7.70 18.62 -3.94
CA THR A 133 8.21 19.84 -3.33
C THR A 133 9.70 19.58 -3.10
N SER A 134 10.57 20.18 -3.91
CA SER A 134 12.00 20.19 -3.66
C SER A 134 12.24 20.84 -2.29
N SER A 135 12.50 20.04 -1.26
CA SER A 135 13.07 20.57 -0.02
C SER A 135 14.47 21.07 -0.35
N THR A 136 14.59 22.36 -0.64
CA THR A 136 15.88 23.03 -0.64
C THR A 136 16.43 22.96 0.77
N THR A 137 17.33 22.01 1.03
CA THR A 137 18.24 22.06 2.17
C THR A 137 19.12 23.29 2.01
N THR A 138 18.73 24.39 2.67
CA THR A 138 19.63 25.52 2.90
C THR A 138 20.70 25.02 3.86
N SER A 139 21.84 24.59 3.33
CA SER A 139 23.05 24.40 4.13
C SER A 139 23.45 25.78 4.68
N GLY A 140 23.05 26.07 5.92
CA GLY A 140 23.58 27.18 6.69
C GLY A 140 25.05 26.91 6.98
N ALA A 141 25.92 27.56 6.22
CA ALA A 141 27.35 27.62 6.52
C ALA A 141 27.54 28.45 7.80
N ALA A 142 28.19 27.85 8.80
CA ALA A 142 28.81 28.55 9.92
C ALA A 142 30.25 28.94 9.55
#